data_AF-A0A4P2QKM3-F1
#
_entry.id   AF-A0A4P2QKM3-F1
#
_cell.length_a   1.000
_cell.length_b   1.000
_cell.length_c   1.000
_cell.angle_alpha   90.00
_cell.angle_beta   90.00
_cell.angle_gamma   90.00
#
_symmetry.space_group_name_H-M   'P 1'
#
loop_
_entity.id
_entity.type
_entity.pdbx_description
1 polymer ?
#
loop_
_entity_poly.entity_id
_entity_poly.type
_entity_poly.pdbx_seq_one_letter_code
_entity_poly.pdbx_strand_id
1 'polypeptide(L)'
;MPRSTSDSVSPDAPVSLVLPFGAIGLVGGWLTADSFHLPDRSLHYLLAGVTPVVAGLLGHYLTSRIGGVGSAGAAAPGAGAGWADGLGWADGPGWADGPGWADGPGRWTRRGPIVASLLALWAIVVAGVVNGMTVGLVLGPAGMIVGAPFGAVFSLPFVPALAVVLLAANRVGRARAGSIVAQADRRAVWSATAAVIAAAALAVPALFGRPAAPEVGRAVAAVGLAVAAAVFVVDAVALAKVLTLRLPRRLVGAEEAREGGAGIGVGAGERVDFGLGDEVRVEVVRPTHAYRGAPQIARVVRGSRERATGALRAGLARGGIALAIGAALWGGPWT
;
A
#
# COMPACT_ATOMS: atom_id res chain seq x y z
N MET A 1 15.43 13.63 -25.59
CA MET A 1 15.31 13.75 -24.13
C MET A 1 15.18 12.35 -23.55
N PRO A 2 16.04 11.95 -22.59
CA PRO A 2 15.93 10.66 -21.94
C PRO A 2 14.60 10.60 -21.16
N ARG A 3 13.74 9.64 -21.49
CA ARG A 3 12.56 9.34 -20.68
C ARG A 3 13.07 8.88 -19.31
N SER A 4 12.70 9.60 -18.26
CA SER A 4 13.03 9.25 -16.90
C SER A 4 12.53 7.83 -16.63
N THR A 5 13.43 6.90 -16.34
CA THR A 5 13.11 5.50 -16.00
C THR A 5 12.35 5.39 -14.67
N SER A 6 12.11 6.49 -13.96
CA SER A 6 11.24 6.56 -12.78
C SER A 6 9.74 6.43 -13.09
N ASP A 7 9.31 6.57 -14.35
CA ASP A 7 7.89 6.62 -14.71
C ASP A 7 7.29 5.26 -15.12
N SER A 8 8.07 4.17 -15.09
CA SER A 8 7.60 2.86 -15.58
C SER A 8 6.82 2.03 -14.55
N VAL A 9 6.68 2.49 -13.30
CA VAL A 9 5.79 1.82 -12.36
C VAL A 9 4.38 2.30 -12.65
N SER A 10 3.65 1.50 -13.44
CA SER A 10 2.25 1.75 -13.72
C SER A 10 1.53 2.11 -12.42
N PRO A 11 0.88 3.28 -12.35
CA PRO A 11 0.22 3.74 -11.14
C PRO A 11 -0.93 2.80 -10.75
N ASP A 12 -1.34 1.87 -11.61
CA ASP A 12 -2.35 0.84 -11.37
C ASP A 12 -1.78 -0.47 -10.78
N ALA A 13 -0.46 -0.63 -10.72
CA ALA A 13 0.14 -1.86 -10.22
C ALA A 13 -0.27 -2.11 -8.75
N PRO A 14 -0.68 -3.35 -8.40
CA PRO A 14 -0.99 -3.70 -7.02
C PRO A 14 0.24 -3.49 -6.13
N VAL A 15 0.02 -3.03 -4.90
CA VAL A 15 1.12 -2.90 -3.92
C VAL A 15 1.65 -4.29 -3.62
N SER A 16 2.91 -4.52 -3.95
CA SER A 16 3.60 -5.76 -3.62
C SER A 16 3.73 -5.88 -2.10
N LEU A 17 3.12 -6.93 -1.53
CA LEU A 17 3.27 -7.27 -0.12
C LEU A 17 4.55 -8.09 0.16
N VAL A 18 5.32 -8.43 -0.88
CA VAL A 18 6.55 -9.23 -0.76
C VAL A 18 7.56 -8.55 0.16
N LEU A 19 7.85 -7.27 -0.06
CA LEU A 19 8.83 -6.54 0.74
C LEU A 19 8.36 -6.28 2.17
N PRO A 20 7.12 -5.80 2.42
CA PRO A 20 6.59 -5.68 3.79
C PRO A 20 6.63 -6.99 4.57
N PHE A 21 6.20 -8.10 3.96
CA PHE A 21 6.20 -9.40 4.63
C PHE A 21 7.63 -9.92 4.83
N GLY A 22 8.51 -9.77 3.84
CA GLY A 22 9.92 -10.12 3.98
C GLY A 22 10.59 -9.37 5.13
N ALA A 23 10.33 -8.06 5.27
CA ALA A 23 10.86 -7.26 6.38
C ALA A 23 10.35 -7.72 7.75
N ILE A 24 9.04 -8.01 7.85
CA ILE A 24 8.45 -8.58 9.08
C ILE A 24 9.05 -9.95 9.37
N GLY A 25 9.22 -10.80 8.36
CA GLY A 25 9.80 -12.13 8.49
C GLY A 25 11.26 -12.09 8.95
N LEU A 26 12.05 -11.15 8.42
CA LEU A 26 13.44 -10.94 8.84
C LEU A 26 13.51 -10.62 10.35
N VAL A 27 12.74 -9.62 10.78
CA VAL A 27 12.73 -9.18 12.18
C VAL A 27 12.13 -10.26 13.08
N GLY A 28 11.05 -10.91 12.65
CA GLY A 28 10.41 -12.00 13.38
C GLY A 28 11.36 -13.19 13.56
N GLY A 29 12.03 -13.64 12.50
CA GLY A 29 13.01 -14.73 12.56
C GLY A 29 14.18 -14.42 13.49
N TRP A 30 14.69 -13.19 13.45
CA TRP A 30 15.73 -12.73 14.38
C TRP A 30 15.24 -12.74 15.84
N LEU A 31 14.09 -12.13 16.12
CA LEU A 31 13.52 -12.04 17.47
C LEU A 31 13.19 -13.43 18.04
N THR A 32 12.70 -14.33 17.20
CA THR A 32 12.46 -15.73 17.60
C THR A 32 13.75 -16.43 18.00
N ALA A 33 14.82 -16.31 17.20
CA ALA A 33 16.10 -16.94 17.52
C ALA A 33 16.68 -16.43 18.86
N ASP A 34 16.59 -15.11 19.08
CA ASP A 34 17.06 -14.43 20.28
C ASP A 34 16.25 -14.83 21.54
N SER A 35 14.91 -14.91 21.41
CA SER A 35 14.02 -15.27 22.52
C SER A 35 14.25 -16.69 23.05
N PHE A 36 14.57 -17.62 22.16
CA PHE A 36 14.81 -19.02 22.52
C PHE A 36 16.23 -19.29 23.03
N HIS A 37 17.10 -18.27 23.13
CA HIS A 37 18.48 -18.41 23.59
C HIS A 37 19.22 -19.57 22.89
N LEU A 38 18.99 -19.73 21.58
CA LEU A 38 19.52 -20.87 20.83
C LEU A 38 21.06 -20.83 20.90
N PRO A 39 21.72 -21.90 21.40
CA PRO A 39 23.16 -21.86 21.66
C PRO A 39 23.99 -21.75 20.37
N ASP A 40 23.41 -22.09 19.22
CA ASP A 40 24.08 -22.08 17.94
C ASP A 40 23.72 -20.83 17.12
N ARG A 41 24.75 -20.10 16.65
CA ARG A 41 24.60 -18.98 15.71
C ARG A 41 24.09 -19.46 14.35
N SER A 42 24.33 -20.71 13.97
CA SER A 42 23.83 -21.28 12.71
C SER A 42 22.30 -21.20 12.63
N LEU A 43 21.61 -21.48 13.74
CA LEU A 43 20.16 -21.39 13.87
C LEU A 43 19.64 -19.96 13.73
N HIS A 44 20.40 -18.97 14.23
CA HIS A 44 20.07 -17.57 14.06
C HIS A 44 20.09 -17.17 12.58
N TYR A 45 21.16 -17.53 11.87
CA TYR A 45 21.26 -17.24 10.43
C TYR A 45 20.24 -18.04 9.60
N LEU A 46 19.96 -19.27 9.99
CA LEU A 46 18.94 -20.10 9.34
C LEU A 46 17.55 -19.47 9.49
N LEU A 47 17.15 -19.08 10.69
CA LEU A 47 15.86 -18.42 10.93
C LEU A 47 15.80 -17.04 10.26
N ALA A 48 16.86 -16.24 10.35
CA ALA A 48 16.95 -14.94 9.71
C ALA A 48 16.96 -15.03 8.17
N GLY A 49 17.38 -16.16 7.59
CA GLY A 49 17.37 -16.41 6.15
C GLY A 49 16.06 -17.02 5.64
N VAL A 50 15.55 -18.06 6.29
CA VAL A 50 14.35 -18.79 5.83
C VAL A 50 13.08 -17.98 6.06
N THR A 51 12.93 -17.36 7.23
CA THR A 51 11.70 -16.64 7.60
C THR A 51 11.34 -15.51 6.63
N PRO A 52 12.25 -14.60 6.22
CA PRO A 52 11.90 -13.55 5.25
C PRO A 52 11.57 -14.12 3.85
N VAL A 53 12.18 -15.23 3.44
CA VAL A 53 11.87 -15.87 2.15
C VAL A 53 10.45 -16.43 2.18
N VAL A 54 10.10 -17.19 3.22
CA VAL A 54 8.76 -17.76 3.39
C VAL A 54 7.72 -16.65 3.50
N ALA A 55 7.99 -15.62 4.30
CA ALA A 55 7.11 -14.47 4.44
C ALA A 55 6.95 -13.71 3.11
N GLY A 56 8.04 -13.51 2.36
CA GLY A 56 8.02 -12.89 1.04
C GLY A 56 7.20 -13.68 0.02
N LEU A 57 7.32 -15.00 -0.01
CA LEU A 57 6.52 -15.89 -0.85
C LEU A 57 5.04 -15.84 -0.48
N LEU A 58 4.71 -15.81 0.82
CA LEU A 58 3.34 -15.61 1.29
C LEU A 58 2.81 -14.23 0.90
N GLY A 59 3.64 -13.18 1.01
CA GLY A 59 3.30 -11.83 0.54
C GLY A 59 3.02 -11.81 -0.97
N HIS A 60 3.81 -12.54 -1.77
CA HIS A 60 3.58 -12.70 -3.20
C HIS A 60 2.26 -13.43 -3.47
N TYR A 61 2.01 -14.53 -2.76
CA TYR A 61 0.77 -15.31 -2.87
C TYR A 61 -0.47 -14.47 -2.50
N LEU A 62 -0.42 -13.71 -1.41
CA LEU A 62 -1.50 -12.81 -1.01
C LEU A 62 -1.69 -11.68 -2.04
N THR A 63 -0.59 -11.11 -2.56
CA THR A 63 -0.67 -10.07 -3.61
C THR A 63 -1.33 -10.61 -4.88
N SER A 64 -0.99 -11.82 -5.33
CA SER A 64 -1.57 -12.41 -6.54
C SER A 64 -3.02 -12.84 -6.35
N ARG A 65 -3.35 -13.44 -5.20
CA ARG A 65 -4.71 -13.91 -4.88
C ARG A 65 -5.68 -12.77 -4.59
N ILE A 66 -5.23 -11.72 -3.91
CA ILE A 66 -6.07 -10.60 -3.49
C ILE A 66 -6.08 -9.49 -4.53
N GLY A 67 -4.92 -9.18 -5.13
CA GLY A 67 -4.78 -8.17 -6.18
C GLY A 67 -5.54 -8.51 -7.46
N GLY A 68 -6.10 -9.72 -7.58
CA GLY A 68 -6.94 -10.08 -8.70
C GLY A 68 -6.21 -9.96 -10.02
N VAL A 69 -4.89 -10.20 -10.01
CA VAL A 69 -4.06 -10.40 -11.22
C VAL A 69 -4.46 -11.75 -11.81
N GLY A 70 -5.75 -11.89 -12.11
CA GLY A 70 -6.20 -12.74 -13.17
C GLY A 70 -5.59 -12.14 -14.42
N SER A 71 -4.59 -12.83 -14.92
CA SER A 71 -4.33 -13.13 -16.33
C SER A 71 -5.57 -13.27 -17.26
N ALA A 72 -6.79 -12.96 -16.82
CA ALA A 72 -8.02 -12.95 -17.62
C ALA A 72 -8.07 -11.81 -18.65
N GLY A 73 -7.07 -10.92 -18.69
CA GLY A 73 -6.91 -9.91 -19.74
C GLY A 73 -5.79 -10.20 -20.74
N ALA A 74 -4.95 -11.21 -20.50
CA ALA A 74 -3.97 -11.65 -21.48
C ALA A 74 -4.65 -12.60 -22.47
N ALA A 75 -5.24 -12.01 -23.51
CA ALA A 75 -5.75 -12.64 -24.72
C ALA A 75 -6.94 -13.60 -24.56
N ALA A 76 -8.15 -13.08 -24.81
CA ALA A 76 -9.02 -13.78 -25.75
C ALA A 76 -8.61 -13.33 -27.17
N PRO A 77 -7.81 -14.11 -27.92
CA PRO A 77 -7.63 -13.87 -29.35
C PRO A 77 -8.90 -14.36 -30.05
N GLY A 78 -9.94 -13.52 -30.06
CA GLY A 78 -11.27 -13.99 -30.48
C GLY A 78 -12.31 -12.89 -30.62
N ALA A 79 -11.96 -11.76 -31.22
CA ALA A 79 -12.94 -10.82 -31.78
C ALA A 79 -12.37 -10.16 -33.04
N GLY A 80 -11.78 -10.98 -33.92
CA GLY A 80 -11.57 -10.65 -35.31
C GLY A 80 -12.57 -11.42 -36.16
N ALA A 81 -13.74 -10.84 -36.41
CA ALA A 81 -14.54 -11.10 -37.61
C ALA A 81 -15.68 -10.09 -37.72
N GLY A 82 -15.48 -9.06 -38.54
CA GLY A 82 -16.56 -8.40 -39.27
C GLY A 82 -17.06 -7.06 -38.74
N TRP A 83 -16.33 -5.98 -39.04
CA TRP A 83 -16.98 -4.76 -39.49
C TRP A 83 -16.23 -4.26 -40.73
N ALA A 84 -16.93 -4.40 -41.85
CA ALA A 84 -16.48 -4.05 -43.18
C ALA A 84 -16.38 -2.54 -43.36
N ASP A 85 -15.29 -2.13 -44.00
CA ASP A 85 -15.16 -1.07 -45.01
C ASP A 85 -16.30 -0.04 -45.07
N GLY A 86 -16.09 1.09 -44.37
CA GLY A 86 -16.84 2.32 -44.55
C GLY A 86 -15.88 3.51 -44.54
N LEU A 87 -15.50 3.94 -45.74
CA LEU A 87 -14.58 5.06 -46.02
C LEU A 87 -15.06 6.38 -45.42
N GLY A 88 -14.13 7.04 -44.71
CA GLY A 88 -14.01 8.49 -44.60
C GLY A 88 -14.81 9.13 -43.48
N TRP A 89 -14.14 9.51 -42.39
CA TRP A 89 -14.22 10.82 -41.70
C TRP A 89 -13.04 10.94 -40.72
N ALA A 90 -12.14 11.89 -41.01
CA ALA A 90 -11.27 12.67 -40.12
C ALA A 90 -10.52 12.01 -38.93
N ASP A 91 -9.19 12.10 -39.00
CA ASP A 91 -8.24 11.93 -37.89
C ASP A 91 -8.49 12.95 -36.76
N GLY A 92 -9.43 12.66 -35.87
CA GLY A 92 -9.50 13.27 -34.54
C GLY A 92 -8.74 12.40 -33.54
N PRO A 93 -7.99 12.96 -32.57
CA PRO A 93 -7.38 12.17 -31.49
C PRO A 93 -8.50 11.62 -30.61
N GLY A 94 -8.94 10.41 -30.93
CA GLY A 94 -10.08 9.73 -30.34
C GLY A 94 -9.84 9.37 -28.87
N TRP A 95 -10.47 10.12 -27.96
CA TRP A 95 -10.69 9.73 -26.57
C TRP A 95 -11.96 8.87 -26.45
N ALA A 96 -12.11 7.88 -27.34
CA ALA A 96 -13.21 6.93 -27.30
C ALA A 96 -12.88 5.75 -26.37
N ASP A 97 -12.38 6.03 -25.16
CA ASP A 97 -12.48 5.09 -24.06
C ASP A 97 -13.89 5.24 -23.48
N GLY A 98 -14.76 4.28 -23.80
CA GLY A 98 -16.16 4.25 -23.39
C GLY A 98 -16.39 4.34 -21.86
N PRO A 99 -17.65 4.30 -21.40
CA PRO A 99 -18.06 4.55 -20.01
C PRO A 99 -17.65 3.46 -18.98
N GLY A 100 -16.60 2.67 -19.27
CA GLY A 100 -16.10 1.60 -18.41
C GLY A 100 -15.30 2.05 -17.18
N TRP A 101 -15.11 3.36 -16.96
CA TRP A 101 -14.30 3.90 -15.86
C TRP A 101 -14.98 3.93 -14.49
N ALA A 102 -16.15 3.31 -14.36
CA ALA A 102 -16.69 2.92 -13.06
C ALA A 102 -15.90 1.71 -12.53
N ASP A 103 -14.60 1.88 -12.33
CA ASP A 103 -13.84 1.04 -11.42
C ASP A 103 -14.45 1.24 -10.04
N GLY A 104 -15.42 0.39 -9.72
CA GLY A 104 -15.97 0.27 -8.38
C GLY A 104 -14.85 0.08 -7.35
N PRO A 105 -15.15 0.30 -6.06
CA PRO A 105 -14.18 0.23 -4.97
C PRO A 105 -13.25 -0.98 -5.15
N GLY A 106 -11.93 -0.74 -5.06
CA GLY A 106 -10.87 -1.64 -5.50
C GLY A 106 -11.18 -3.12 -5.31
N ARG A 107 -10.85 -3.94 -6.32
CA ARG A 107 -11.11 -5.39 -6.43
C ARG A 107 -10.82 -6.21 -5.15
N TRP A 108 -9.98 -5.70 -4.25
CA TRP A 108 -9.76 -6.16 -2.87
C TRP A 108 -11.06 -6.41 -2.08
N THR A 109 -12.12 -5.64 -2.35
CA THR A 109 -13.39 -5.74 -1.61
C THR A 109 -14.33 -6.82 -2.13
N ARG A 110 -14.15 -7.35 -3.35
CA ARG A 110 -15.10 -8.32 -3.94
C ARG A 110 -15.17 -9.66 -3.19
N ARG A 111 -14.08 -10.10 -2.56
CA ARG A 111 -14.07 -11.30 -1.72
C ARG A 111 -14.40 -11.02 -0.25
N GLY A 112 -14.62 -9.75 0.12
CA GLY A 112 -14.95 -9.31 1.47
C GLY A 112 -13.77 -9.37 2.45
N PRO A 113 -13.85 -8.60 3.55
CA PRO A 113 -12.80 -8.56 4.58
C PRO A 113 -12.59 -9.91 5.26
N ILE A 114 -13.63 -10.77 5.31
CA ILE A 114 -13.58 -12.08 5.94
C ILE A 114 -12.60 -13.00 5.21
N VAL A 115 -12.66 -13.08 3.87
CA VAL A 115 -11.75 -13.94 3.10
C VAL A 115 -10.32 -13.47 3.21
N ALA A 116 -10.08 -12.16 3.22
CA ALA A 116 -8.74 -11.60 3.44
C ALA A 116 -8.19 -11.98 4.82
N SER A 117 -9.00 -11.87 5.89
CA SER A 117 -8.62 -12.26 7.24
C SER A 117 -8.36 -13.77 7.37
N LEU A 118 -9.17 -14.60 6.71
CA LEU A 118 -8.96 -16.06 6.69
C LEU A 118 -7.66 -16.44 5.96
N LEU A 119 -7.39 -15.82 4.81
CA LEU A 119 -6.14 -16.03 4.07
C LEU A 119 -4.91 -15.56 4.87
N ALA A 120 -5.04 -14.46 5.61
CA ALA A 120 -4.02 -13.96 6.50
C ALA A 120 -3.70 -14.95 7.62
N LEU A 121 -4.75 -15.41 8.31
CA LEU A 121 -4.64 -16.38 9.40
C LEU A 121 -3.99 -17.67 8.90
N TRP A 122 -4.42 -18.16 7.74
CA TRP A 122 -3.80 -19.32 7.10
C TRP A 122 -2.31 -19.08 6.78
N ALA A 123 -1.96 -17.93 6.20
CA ALA A 123 -0.57 -17.60 5.88
C ALA A 123 0.31 -17.55 7.13
N ILE A 124 -0.20 -17.05 8.25
CA ILE A 124 0.49 -17.00 9.54
C ILE A 124 0.78 -18.40 10.06
N VAL A 125 -0.24 -19.25 10.08
CA VAL A 125 -0.11 -20.64 10.53
C VAL A 125 0.91 -21.37 9.66
N VAL A 126 0.85 -21.21 8.33
CA VAL A 126 1.82 -21.81 7.40
C VAL A 126 3.23 -21.31 7.64
N ALA A 127 3.44 -20.00 7.81
CA ALA A 127 4.76 -19.45 8.15
C ALA A 127 5.28 -20.02 9.46
N GLY A 128 4.42 -20.12 10.48
CA GLY A 128 4.72 -20.73 11.76
C GLY A 128 5.15 -22.19 11.62
N VAL A 129 4.37 -23.00 10.90
CA VAL A 129 4.69 -24.41 10.63
C VAL A 129 6.05 -24.54 9.97
N VAL A 130 6.32 -23.76 8.91
CA VAL A 130 7.60 -23.83 8.19
C VAL A 130 8.75 -23.47 9.12
N ASN A 131 8.64 -22.36 9.88
CA ASN A 131 9.67 -21.97 10.85
C ASN A 131 9.90 -23.05 11.92
N GLY A 132 8.82 -23.61 12.46
CA GLY A 132 8.89 -24.68 13.45
C GLY A 132 9.56 -25.94 12.90
N MET A 133 9.24 -26.33 11.65
CA MET A 133 9.90 -27.42 10.96
C MET A 133 11.39 -27.12 10.72
N THR A 134 11.74 -25.89 10.37
CA THR A 134 13.13 -25.46 10.16
C THR A 134 13.94 -25.56 11.45
N VAL A 135 13.40 -25.14 12.59
CA VAL A 135 14.05 -25.34 13.90
C VAL A 135 14.13 -26.82 14.24
N GLY A 136 13.04 -27.55 14.03
CA GLY A 136 12.94 -28.99 14.28
C GLY A 136 13.95 -29.84 13.48
N LEU A 137 14.36 -29.38 12.30
CA LEU A 137 15.35 -30.04 11.45
C LEU A 137 16.69 -30.27 12.17
N VAL A 138 17.06 -29.40 13.12
CA VAL A 138 18.29 -29.57 13.92
C VAL A 138 18.21 -30.77 14.86
N LEU A 139 17.00 -31.19 15.24
CA LEU A 139 16.75 -32.40 16.04
C LEU A 139 16.44 -33.63 15.15
N GLY A 140 16.63 -33.52 13.83
CA GLY A 140 16.34 -34.57 12.85
C GLY A 140 14.86 -34.64 12.40
N PRO A 141 14.49 -35.67 11.63
CA PRO A 141 13.15 -35.76 11.02
C PRO A 141 12.00 -35.76 12.03
N ALA A 142 12.18 -36.41 13.19
CA ALA A 142 11.18 -36.40 14.26
C ALA A 142 10.99 -34.98 14.83
N GLY A 143 12.08 -34.21 14.93
CA GLY A 143 12.05 -32.81 15.33
C GLY A 143 11.24 -31.94 14.38
N MET A 144 11.27 -32.20 13.07
CA MET A 144 10.42 -31.47 12.11
C MET A 144 8.92 -31.71 12.36
N ILE A 145 8.53 -32.97 12.63
CA ILE A 145 7.14 -33.36 12.89
C ILE A 145 6.63 -32.68 14.15
N VAL A 146 7.43 -32.64 15.22
CA VAL A 146 7.10 -31.95 16.47
C VAL A 146 7.16 -30.43 16.30
N GLY A 147 8.13 -29.92 15.56
CA GLY A 147 8.34 -28.49 15.33
C GLY A 147 7.17 -27.83 14.59
N ALA A 148 6.53 -28.53 13.65
CA ALA A 148 5.37 -28.02 12.90
C ALA A 148 4.22 -27.48 13.78
N PRO A 149 3.60 -28.28 14.68
CA PRO A 149 2.52 -27.80 15.55
C PRO A 149 2.98 -26.73 16.55
N PHE A 150 4.21 -26.83 17.07
CA PHE A 150 4.75 -25.79 17.94
C PHE A 150 4.89 -24.46 17.18
N GLY A 151 5.47 -24.48 15.98
CA GLY A 151 5.61 -23.31 15.14
C GLY A 151 4.26 -22.68 14.77
N ALA A 152 3.23 -23.51 14.50
CA ALA A 152 1.87 -23.02 14.29
C ALA A 152 1.34 -22.25 15.50
N VAL A 153 1.47 -22.79 16.71
CA VAL A 153 1.01 -22.13 17.96
C VAL A 153 1.79 -20.85 18.23
N PHE A 154 3.12 -20.88 18.08
CA PHE A 154 3.99 -19.72 18.29
C PHE A 154 3.80 -18.62 17.25
N SER A 155 3.11 -18.88 16.14
CA SER A 155 2.76 -17.86 15.14
C SER A 155 1.52 -17.03 15.53
N LEU A 156 0.67 -17.51 16.44
CA LEU A 156 -0.58 -16.84 16.81
C LEU A 156 -0.40 -15.41 17.36
N PRO A 157 0.63 -15.09 18.16
CA PRO A 157 0.87 -13.72 18.62
C PRO A 157 1.14 -12.72 17.48
N PHE A 158 1.47 -13.18 16.27
CA PHE A 158 1.71 -12.31 15.10
C PHE A 158 0.42 -11.95 14.33
N VAL A 159 -0.73 -12.54 14.69
CA VAL A 159 -2.02 -12.24 14.04
C VAL A 159 -2.41 -10.76 14.11
N PRO A 160 -2.33 -10.07 15.27
CA PRO A 160 -2.68 -8.65 15.35
C PRO A 160 -1.76 -7.78 14.48
N ALA A 161 -0.45 -8.09 14.47
CA ALA A 161 0.55 -7.39 13.69
C ALA A 161 0.25 -7.44 12.17
N LEU A 162 -0.01 -8.64 11.65
CA LEU A 162 -0.34 -8.82 10.24
C LEU A 162 -1.72 -8.28 9.88
N ALA A 163 -2.69 -8.39 10.79
CA ALA A 163 -4.01 -7.77 10.59
C ALA A 163 -3.91 -6.26 10.38
N VAL A 164 -3.06 -5.55 11.12
CA VAL A 164 -2.84 -4.11 10.94
C VAL A 164 -2.30 -3.79 9.55
N VAL A 165 -1.31 -4.56 9.05
CA VAL A 165 -0.73 -4.35 7.71
C VAL A 165 -1.76 -4.66 6.62
N LEU A 166 -2.55 -5.71 6.77
CA LEU A 166 -3.58 -6.07 5.80
C LEU A 166 -4.75 -5.09 5.80
N LEU A 167 -5.14 -4.56 6.96
CA LEU A 167 -6.13 -3.47 7.04
C LEU A 167 -5.62 -2.20 6.36
N ALA A 168 -4.32 -1.93 6.38
CA ALA A 168 -3.71 -0.86 5.60
C ALA A 168 -3.72 -1.19 4.10
N ALA A 169 -3.33 -2.40 3.71
CA ALA A 169 -3.31 -2.87 2.32
C ALA A 169 -4.71 -2.86 1.68
N ASN A 170 -5.74 -3.23 2.43
CA ASN A 170 -7.14 -3.21 1.98
C ASN A 170 -7.65 -1.81 1.58
N ARG A 171 -6.95 -0.74 1.99
CA ARG A 171 -7.29 0.63 1.57
C ARG A 171 -6.69 1.00 0.22
N VAL A 172 -5.64 0.30 -0.20
CA VAL A 172 -4.99 0.54 -1.49
C VAL A 172 -5.96 0.18 -2.62
N GLY A 173 -6.11 1.10 -3.59
CA GLY A 173 -7.00 0.90 -4.74
C GLY A 173 -8.43 1.40 -4.55
N ARG A 174 -8.76 2.02 -3.40
CA ARG A 174 -10.05 2.74 -3.24
C ARG A 174 -10.08 4.10 -3.92
N ALA A 175 -8.91 4.68 -4.18
CA ALA A 175 -8.73 5.96 -4.83
C ALA A 175 -8.08 5.76 -6.20
N ARG A 176 -8.37 6.66 -7.16
CA ARG A 176 -7.78 6.62 -8.50
C ARG A 176 -6.25 6.59 -8.43
N ALA A 177 -5.65 5.77 -9.29
CA ALA A 177 -4.21 5.63 -9.39
C ALA A 177 -3.50 6.97 -9.64
N GLY A 178 -2.33 7.16 -9.01
CA GLY A 178 -1.56 8.40 -9.10
C GLY A 178 -2.08 9.58 -8.26
N SER A 179 -3.30 9.49 -7.71
CA SER A 179 -3.86 10.54 -6.86
C SER A 179 -3.16 10.70 -5.51
N ILE A 180 -3.37 11.86 -4.87
CA ILE A 180 -2.82 12.16 -3.55
C ILE A 180 -3.24 11.10 -2.51
N VAL A 181 -4.51 10.70 -2.50
CA VAL A 181 -5.02 9.70 -1.56
C VAL A 181 -4.48 8.31 -1.88
N ALA A 182 -4.37 7.93 -3.16
CA ALA A 182 -3.78 6.64 -3.53
C ALA A 182 -2.33 6.53 -3.06
N GLN A 183 -1.52 7.58 -3.21
CA GLN A 183 -0.15 7.60 -2.71
C GLN A 183 -0.10 7.51 -1.18
N ALA A 184 -0.99 8.20 -0.46
CA ALA A 184 -1.08 8.12 1.00
C ALA A 184 -1.46 6.71 1.47
N ASP A 185 -2.42 6.05 0.81
CA ASP A 185 -2.81 4.68 1.15
C ASP A 185 -1.65 3.69 0.94
N ARG A 186 -0.80 3.87 -0.09
CA ARG A 186 0.41 3.06 -0.30
C ARG A 186 1.44 3.28 0.82
N ARG A 187 1.66 4.53 1.22
CA ARG A 187 2.56 4.86 2.34
C ARG A 187 2.04 4.30 3.66
N ALA A 188 0.72 4.25 3.85
CA ALA A 188 0.11 3.69 5.04
C ALA A 188 0.44 2.20 5.26
N VAL A 189 0.68 1.43 4.19
CA VAL A 189 1.14 0.03 4.31
C VAL A 189 2.54 0.01 4.92
N TRP A 190 3.46 0.82 4.39
CA TRP A 190 4.83 0.90 4.88
C TRP A 190 4.92 1.43 6.31
N SER A 191 4.14 2.46 6.66
CA SER A 191 4.11 2.96 8.05
C SER A 191 3.52 1.94 9.01
N ALA A 192 2.48 1.20 8.62
CA ALA A 192 1.94 0.10 9.41
C ALA A 192 3.00 -0.99 9.64
N THR A 193 3.70 -1.40 8.59
CA THR A 193 4.79 -2.40 8.68
C THR A 193 5.92 -1.92 9.61
N ALA A 194 6.39 -0.68 9.43
CA ALA A 194 7.45 -0.12 10.24
C ALA A 194 7.05 0.02 11.72
N ALA A 195 5.81 0.45 12.00
CA ALA A 195 5.27 0.54 13.34
C ALA A 195 5.14 -0.84 14.01
N VAL A 196 4.68 -1.85 13.28
CA VAL A 196 4.60 -3.24 13.76
C VAL A 196 5.99 -3.79 14.10
N ILE A 197 6.97 -3.58 13.24
CA ILE A 197 8.36 -3.98 13.46
C ILE A 197 8.91 -3.32 14.73
N ALA A 198 8.71 -2.00 14.87
CA ALA A 198 9.18 -1.27 16.04
C ALA A 198 8.50 -1.72 17.33
N ALA A 199 7.18 -1.87 17.31
CA ALA A 199 6.43 -2.34 18.46
C ALA A 199 6.84 -3.75 18.87
N ALA A 200 7.03 -4.66 17.91
CA ALA A 200 7.49 -6.02 18.17
C ALA A 200 8.90 -6.03 18.79
N ALA A 201 9.84 -5.27 18.23
CA ALA A 201 11.20 -5.19 18.74
C ALA A 201 11.27 -4.61 20.17
N LEU A 202 10.35 -3.71 20.55
CA LEU A 202 10.28 -3.14 21.90
C LEU A 202 9.47 -3.98 22.89
N ALA A 203 8.43 -4.69 22.44
CA ALA A 203 7.53 -5.45 23.30
C ALA A 203 8.02 -6.86 23.60
N VAL A 204 8.81 -7.48 22.70
CA VAL A 204 9.35 -8.84 22.88
C VAL A 204 10.12 -9.00 24.19
N PRO A 205 11.00 -8.08 24.61
CA PRO A 205 11.70 -8.20 25.88
C PRO A 205 10.77 -8.28 27.10
N ALA A 206 9.62 -7.61 27.06
CA ALA A 206 8.65 -7.63 28.14
C ALA A 206 7.86 -8.96 28.20
N LEU A 207 7.73 -9.66 27.07
CA LEU A 207 6.98 -10.91 26.97
C LEU A 207 7.86 -12.15 27.19
N PHE A 208 9.12 -12.11 26.75
CA PHE A 208 10.01 -13.27 26.70
C PHE A 208 11.29 -13.10 27.54
N GLY A 209 11.44 -11.98 28.25
CA GLY A 209 12.63 -11.67 29.05
C GLY A 209 13.70 -10.91 28.27
N ARG A 210 14.83 -10.61 28.91
CA ARG A 210 15.88 -9.79 28.30
C ARG A 210 16.52 -10.53 27.10
N PRO A 211 16.53 -9.93 25.90
CA PRO A 211 17.21 -10.51 24.74
C PRO A 211 18.72 -10.59 24.93
N ALA A 212 19.39 -11.48 24.20
CA ALA A 212 20.85 -11.58 24.23
C ALA A 212 21.52 -10.34 23.58
N ALA A 213 20.85 -9.70 22.62
CA ALA A 213 21.34 -8.51 21.93
C ALA A 213 20.33 -7.34 21.97
N PRO A 214 20.12 -6.69 23.15
CA PRO A 214 19.13 -5.64 23.31
C PRO A 214 19.37 -4.41 22.42
N GLU A 215 20.63 -4.13 22.07
CA GLU A 215 21.01 -3.01 21.21
C GLU A 215 20.47 -3.17 19.78
N VAL A 216 20.45 -4.40 19.25
CA VAL A 216 19.94 -4.67 17.89
C VAL A 216 18.43 -4.43 17.85
N GLY A 217 17.70 -4.91 18.86
CA GLY A 217 16.25 -4.66 18.99
C GLY A 217 15.94 -3.16 19.05
N ARG A 218 16.71 -2.38 19.82
CA ARG A 218 16.57 -0.92 19.90
C ARG A 218 16.89 -0.23 18.59
N ALA A 219 17.96 -0.64 17.89
CA ALA A 219 18.31 -0.07 16.59
C ALA A 219 17.21 -0.33 15.56
N VAL A 220 16.68 -1.56 15.49
CA VAL A 220 15.56 -1.92 14.61
C VAL A 220 14.31 -1.11 14.95
N ALA A 221 14.00 -0.96 16.23
CA ALA A 221 12.87 -0.15 16.69
C ALA A 221 13.05 1.33 16.33
N ALA A 222 14.23 1.90 16.54
CA ALA A 222 14.53 3.30 16.19
C ALA A 222 14.37 3.55 14.69
N VAL A 223 14.88 2.64 13.85
CA VAL A 223 14.70 2.72 12.39
C VAL A 223 13.23 2.61 12.01
N GLY A 224 12.48 1.67 12.59
CA GLY A 224 11.05 1.51 12.35
C GLY A 224 10.25 2.77 12.73
N LEU A 225 10.52 3.36 13.89
CA LEU A 225 9.89 4.61 14.33
C LEU A 225 10.27 5.80 13.45
N ALA A 226 11.54 5.90 13.03
CA ALA A 226 12.00 6.96 12.13
C ALA A 226 11.30 6.88 10.76
N VAL A 227 11.15 5.68 10.19
CA VAL A 227 10.40 5.47 8.94
C VAL A 227 8.93 5.83 9.12
N ALA A 228 8.29 5.40 10.20
CA ALA A 228 6.90 5.75 10.50
C ALA A 228 6.70 7.27 10.67
N ALA A 229 7.65 7.95 11.33
CA ALA A 229 7.63 9.40 11.52
C ALA A 229 7.83 10.15 10.20
N ALA A 230 8.76 9.71 9.36
CA ALA A 230 8.97 10.28 8.03
C ALA A 230 7.70 10.16 7.16
N VAL A 231 7.06 8.99 7.15
CA VAL A 231 5.78 8.79 6.42
C VAL A 231 4.68 9.68 6.99
N PHE A 232 4.57 9.80 8.32
CA PHE A 232 3.61 10.68 8.98
C PHE A 232 3.78 12.15 8.55
N VAL A 233 5.02 12.64 8.48
CA VAL A 233 5.32 13.99 7.99
C VAL A 233 4.90 14.16 6.53
N VAL A 234 5.21 13.20 5.65
CA VAL A 234 4.81 13.25 4.24
C VAL A 234 3.28 13.28 4.10
N ASP A 235 2.54 12.51 4.91
CA ASP A 235 1.08 12.52 4.91
C ASP A 235 0.51 13.83 5.48
N ALA A 236 1.21 14.46 6.44
CA ALA A 236 0.82 15.75 6.99
C ALA A 236 0.99 16.86 5.95
N VAL A 237 2.10 16.85 5.20
CA VAL A 237 2.33 17.74 4.07
C VAL A 237 1.29 17.52 2.97
N ALA A 238 0.93 16.26 2.68
CA ALA A 238 -0.11 15.95 1.69
C ALA A 238 -1.48 16.49 2.12
N LEU A 239 -1.85 16.35 3.40
CA LEU A 239 -3.06 16.94 3.95
C LEU A 239 -3.02 18.48 3.89
N ALA A 240 -1.90 19.08 4.30
CA ALA A 240 -1.72 20.53 4.24
C ALA A 240 -1.91 21.04 2.81
N LYS A 241 -1.30 20.38 1.81
CA LYS A 241 -1.48 20.71 0.38
C LYS A 241 -2.95 20.69 -0.03
N VAL A 242 -3.70 19.64 0.33
CA VAL A 242 -5.15 19.54 0.05
C VAL A 242 -5.95 20.66 0.74
N LEU A 243 -5.56 21.07 1.95
CA LEU A 243 -6.22 22.14 2.69
C LEU A 243 -5.90 23.54 2.13
N THR A 244 -4.67 23.76 1.65
CA THR A 244 -4.22 25.05 1.10
C THR A 244 -4.69 25.27 -0.34
N LEU A 245 -5.01 24.21 -1.07
CA LEU A 245 -5.56 24.32 -2.43
C LEU A 245 -6.90 25.06 -2.39
N ARG A 246 -6.88 26.34 -2.81
CA ARG A 246 -8.09 27.13 -3.00
C ARG A 246 -8.91 26.49 -4.11
N LEU A 247 -10.10 25.99 -3.77
CA LEU A 247 -10.99 25.42 -4.76
C LEU A 247 -11.59 26.55 -5.60
N PRO A 248 -11.57 26.45 -6.94
CA PRO A 248 -12.30 27.40 -7.76
C PRO A 248 -13.79 27.37 -7.37
N ARG A 249 -14.37 28.57 -7.15
CA ARG A 249 -15.77 28.72 -6.70
C ARG A 249 -16.78 28.25 -7.74
N ARG A 250 -16.40 28.20 -9.02
CA ARG A 250 -17.29 27.82 -10.11
C ARG A 250 -17.21 26.31 -10.35
N LEU A 251 -18.25 25.61 -9.95
CA LEU A 251 -18.53 24.26 -10.42
C LEU A 251 -19.05 24.39 -11.85
N VAL A 252 -18.18 24.13 -12.82
CA VAL A 252 -18.65 23.86 -14.19
C VAL A 252 -19.18 22.44 -14.13
N GLY A 253 -20.45 22.23 -14.49
CA GLY A 253 -21.04 20.89 -14.51
C GLY A 253 -20.19 20.00 -15.40
N ALA A 254 -19.99 18.74 -15.00
CA ALA A 254 -19.24 17.77 -15.81
C ALA A 254 -19.82 17.61 -17.23
N GLU A 255 -21.11 17.92 -17.39
CA GLU A 255 -21.82 17.95 -18.68
C GLU A 255 -21.41 19.15 -19.54
N GLU A 256 -21.39 20.38 -18.99
CA GLU A 256 -20.92 21.57 -19.72
C GLU A 256 -19.44 21.44 -20.16
N ALA A 257 -18.61 20.80 -19.33
CA ALA A 257 -17.22 20.52 -19.67
C ALA A 257 -17.08 19.47 -20.79
N ARG A 258 -18.04 18.55 -20.93
CA ARG A 258 -18.07 17.55 -22.01
C ARG A 258 -18.56 18.15 -23.32
N GLU A 259 -19.60 18.96 -23.29
CA GLU A 259 -20.18 19.57 -24.49
C GLU A 259 -19.25 20.61 -25.13
N GLY A 260 -18.41 21.30 -24.34
CA GLY A 260 -17.38 22.21 -24.85
C GLY A 260 -16.10 21.54 -25.38
N GLY A 261 -16.02 20.20 -25.37
CA GLY A 261 -14.79 19.43 -25.58
C GLY A 261 -14.23 19.36 -27.01
N ALA A 262 -14.93 19.92 -28.01
CA ALA A 262 -14.56 19.72 -29.42
C ALA A 262 -13.33 20.51 -29.90
N GLY A 263 -12.66 21.31 -29.06
CA GLY A 263 -11.48 22.06 -29.53
C GLY A 263 -10.63 22.79 -28.51
N ILE A 264 -10.80 22.54 -27.21
CA ILE A 264 -9.98 23.20 -26.19
C ILE A 264 -8.60 22.54 -26.21
N GLY A 265 -7.66 23.18 -26.92
CA GLY A 265 -6.27 22.76 -27.02
C GLY A 265 -5.71 22.39 -25.64
N VAL A 266 -5.01 21.26 -25.60
CA VAL A 266 -4.41 20.65 -24.41
C VAL A 266 -3.39 21.61 -23.79
N GLY A 267 -3.87 22.58 -23.04
CA GLY A 267 -3.03 23.44 -22.23
C GLY A 267 -2.35 22.60 -21.15
N ALA A 268 -1.06 22.86 -20.92
CA ALA A 268 -0.26 22.26 -19.85
C ALA A 268 -0.65 22.78 -18.45
N GLY A 269 -1.96 22.96 -18.20
CA GLY A 269 -2.48 23.39 -16.91
C GLY A 269 -2.20 22.35 -15.83
N GLU A 270 -2.04 22.82 -14.59
CA GLU A 270 -1.76 21.96 -13.44
C GLU A 270 -2.94 20.99 -13.22
N ARG A 271 -2.67 19.69 -13.18
CA ARG A 271 -3.68 18.66 -12.89
C ARG A 271 -3.48 18.16 -11.47
N VAL A 272 -4.51 18.29 -10.64
CA VAL A 272 -4.51 17.81 -9.26
C VAL A 272 -5.63 16.79 -9.10
N ASP A 273 -5.29 15.52 -8.87
CA ASP A 273 -6.27 14.48 -8.56
C ASP A 273 -6.23 14.12 -7.07
N PHE A 274 -7.35 14.33 -6.38
CA PHE A 274 -7.54 13.89 -5.01
C PHE A 274 -7.85 12.40 -4.90
N GLY A 275 -8.33 11.77 -5.98
CA GLY A 275 -8.51 10.33 -6.10
C GLY A 275 -9.85 9.77 -5.64
N LEU A 276 -10.58 10.50 -4.80
CA LEU A 276 -11.89 10.09 -4.27
C LEU A 276 -13.00 10.97 -4.82
N GLY A 277 -14.09 10.37 -5.29
CA GLY A 277 -15.24 11.07 -5.84
C GLY A 277 -15.08 11.51 -7.30
N ASP A 278 -16.20 11.85 -7.92
CA ASP A 278 -16.31 12.08 -9.38
C ASP A 278 -16.40 13.56 -9.76
N GLU A 279 -16.35 14.45 -8.76
CA GLU A 279 -16.34 15.90 -8.98
C GLU A 279 -15.15 16.31 -9.84
N VAL A 280 -15.38 17.16 -10.84
CA VAL A 280 -14.34 17.82 -11.64
C VAL A 280 -14.55 19.32 -11.51
N ARG A 281 -13.51 20.04 -11.10
CA ARG A 281 -13.52 21.50 -10.98
C ARG A 281 -12.43 22.08 -11.87
N VAL A 282 -12.82 23.00 -12.74
CA VAL A 282 -11.91 23.62 -13.71
C VAL A 282 -11.75 25.09 -13.36
N GLU A 283 -10.50 25.50 -13.12
CA GLU A 283 -10.15 26.90 -12.98
C GLU A 283 -9.78 27.45 -14.35
N VAL A 284 -10.68 28.26 -14.90
CA VAL A 284 -10.50 28.93 -16.20
C VAL A 284 -9.98 30.33 -15.94
N VAL A 285 -8.78 30.63 -16.41
CA VAL A 285 -8.23 31.98 -16.37
C VAL A 285 -8.78 32.73 -17.58
N ARG A 286 -9.50 33.81 -17.31
CA ARG A 286 -9.95 34.71 -18.37
C ARG A 286 -8.74 35.38 -19.00
N PRO A 287 -8.61 35.36 -20.32
CA PRO A 287 -7.49 36.02 -20.99
C PRO A 287 -7.58 37.52 -20.74
N THR A 288 -6.42 38.13 -20.45
CA THR A 288 -6.29 39.58 -20.22
C THR A 288 -6.54 40.40 -21.48
N HIS A 289 -6.46 39.80 -22.67
CA HIS A 289 -6.68 40.48 -23.95
C HIS A 289 -8.08 40.18 -24.51
N ALA A 290 -8.94 41.21 -24.52
CA ALA A 290 -10.36 41.13 -24.86
C ALA A 290 -10.68 40.64 -26.29
N TYR A 291 -9.74 40.74 -27.23
CA TYR A 291 -10.05 40.50 -28.66
C TYR A 291 -9.42 39.24 -29.28
N ARG A 292 -8.51 38.52 -28.59
CA ARG A 292 -7.84 37.32 -29.16
C ARG A 292 -7.55 36.18 -28.19
N GLY A 293 -7.94 36.28 -26.93
CA GLY A 293 -7.67 35.21 -25.98
C GLY A 293 -8.78 34.15 -25.99
N ALA A 294 -8.43 32.90 -26.27
CA ALA A 294 -9.26 31.78 -25.85
C ALA A 294 -9.12 31.61 -24.32
N PRO A 295 -10.21 31.27 -23.59
CA PRO A 295 -10.11 30.89 -22.19
C PRO A 295 -9.09 29.75 -22.02
N GLN A 296 -8.10 29.93 -21.16
CA GLN A 296 -7.12 28.90 -20.86
C GLN A 296 -7.47 28.20 -19.56
N ILE A 297 -7.41 26.87 -19.57
CA ILE A 297 -7.56 26.06 -18.37
C ILE A 297 -6.25 26.16 -17.59
N ALA A 298 -6.26 26.87 -16.46
CA ALA A 298 -5.07 27.00 -15.62
C ALA A 298 -4.88 25.78 -14.71
N ARG A 299 -5.98 25.24 -14.18
CA ARG A 299 -5.94 24.09 -13.28
C ARG A 299 -7.18 23.22 -13.43
N VAL A 300 -6.98 21.91 -13.42
CA VAL A 300 -8.05 20.92 -13.32
C VAL A 300 -7.90 20.16 -12.01
N VAL A 301 -8.89 20.27 -11.14
CA VAL A 301 -8.95 19.54 -9.87
C VAL A 301 -9.99 18.44 -10.00
N ARG A 302 -9.57 17.19 -9.77
CA ARG A 302 -10.44 16.01 -9.83
C ARG A 302 -10.62 15.41 -8.44
N GLY A 303 -11.85 15.02 -8.11
CA GLY A 303 -12.24 14.42 -6.84
C GLY A 303 -12.80 15.41 -5.82
N SER A 304 -13.45 14.85 -4.81
CA SER A 304 -14.06 15.54 -3.69
C SER A 304 -13.00 15.84 -2.62
N ARG A 305 -12.77 17.14 -2.36
CA ARG A 305 -11.84 17.59 -1.32
C ARG A 305 -12.25 17.07 0.06
N GLU A 306 -13.53 17.07 0.39
CA GLU A 306 -14.03 16.64 1.70
C GLU A 306 -13.69 15.17 1.95
N ARG A 307 -14.00 14.29 0.99
CA ARG A 307 -13.65 12.86 1.09
C ARG A 307 -12.14 12.64 1.19
N ALA A 308 -11.35 13.37 0.41
CA ALA A 308 -9.89 13.28 0.46
C ALA A 308 -9.31 13.76 1.79
N THR A 309 -9.80 14.88 2.34
CA THR A 309 -9.37 15.38 3.65
C THR A 309 -9.75 14.43 4.78
N GLY A 310 -10.96 13.87 4.77
CA GLY A 310 -11.38 12.85 5.74
C GLY A 310 -10.52 11.60 5.68
N ALA A 311 -10.21 11.12 4.47
CA ALA A 311 -9.30 10.00 4.24
C ALA A 311 -7.88 10.26 4.78
N LEU A 312 -7.31 11.43 4.48
CA LEU A 312 -5.95 11.80 4.92
C LEU A 312 -5.88 12.03 6.44
N ARG A 313 -6.88 12.67 7.05
CA ARG A 313 -6.98 12.82 8.51
C ARG A 313 -7.04 11.48 9.22
N ALA A 314 -7.83 10.53 8.71
CA ALA A 314 -7.88 9.17 9.25
C ALA A 314 -6.55 8.41 9.06
N GLY A 315 -5.78 8.72 8.01
CA GLY A 315 -4.39 8.25 7.85
C GLY A 315 -3.48 8.78 8.94
N LEU A 316 -3.45 10.11 9.10
CA LEU A 316 -2.64 10.78 10.11
C LEU A 316 -2.97 10.36 11.53
N ALA A 317 -4.26 10.26 11.89
CA ALA A 317 -4.66 9.82 13.22
C ALA A 317 -4.06 8.44 13.56
N ARG A 318 -4.10 7.50 12.62
CA ARG A 318 -3.51 6.16 12.81
C ARG A 318 -1.98 6.21 12.91
N GLY A 319 -1.33 7.01 12.06
CA GLY A 319 0.13 7.20 12.12
C GLY A 319 0.56 7.83 13.46
N GLY A 320 -0.18 8.82 13.94
CA GLY A 320 0.05 9.45 15.24
C GLY A 320 -0.15 8.49 16.41
N ILE A 321 -1.20 7.68 16.39
CA ILE A 321 -1.42 6.61 17.39
C ILE A 321 -0.26 5.62 17.38
N ALA A 322 0.19 5.17 16.21
CA ALA A 322 1.31 4.23 16.09
C ALA A 322 2.61 4.80 16.65
N LEU A 323 2.92 6.08 16.36
CA LEU A 323 4.08 6.76 16.92
C LEU A 323 3.97 6.96 18.43
N ALA A 324 2.78 7.29 18.95
CA ALA A 324 2.55 7.44 20.38
C ALA A 324 2.75 6.11 21.12
N ILE A 325 2.23 5.00 20.58
CA ILE A 325 2.47 3.65 21.12
C ILE A 325 3.97 3.34 21.10
N GLY A 326 4.63 3.59 19.97
CA GLY A 326 6.07 3.39 19.83
C GLY A 326 6.89 4.18 20.85
N ALA A 327 6.57 5.46 21.05
CA ALA A 327 7.22 6.31 22.04
C ALA A 327 6.95 5.84 23.48
N ALA A 328 5.73 5.39 23.78
CA ALA A 328 5.38 4.85 25.09
C ALA A 328 6.14 3.54 25.39
N LEU A 329 6.27 2.65 24.40
CA LEU A 329 7.08 1.44 24.51
C LEU A 329 8.57 1.76 24.66
N TRP A 330 9.05 2.80 23.98
CA TRP A 330 10.44 3.25 24.06
C TRP A 330 10.81 3.84 25.43
N GLY A 331 9.88 4.46 26.15
CA GLY A 331 10.12 4.99 27.49
C GLY A 331 9.85 4.01 28.64
N GLY A 332 9.47 2.77 28.32
CA GLY A 332 9.13 1.76 29.32
C GLY A 332 10.35 1.29 30.12
N PRO A 333 10.17 0.71 31.32
CA PRO A 333 11.26 0.26 32.20
C PRO A 333 12.13 -0.88 31.63
N TRP A 334 11.80 -1.34 30.41
CA TRP A 334 12.45 -2.43 29.70
C TRP A 334 13.49 -1.92 28.67
N THR A 335 13.56 -0.61 28.42
CA THR A 335 14.63 0.07 27.67
C THR A 335 15.71 0.59 28.61
#